data_AF-A0A7N0VJJ6-F1
#
_entry.id   AF-A0A7N0VJJ6-F1
#
_cell.length_a   1.000
_cell.length_b   1.000
_cell.length_c   1.000
_cell.angle_alpha   90.00
_cell.angle_beta   90.00
_cell.angle_gamma   90.00
#
_symmetry.space_group_name_H-M   'P 1'
#
loop_
_entity.id
_entity.type
_entity.pdbx_description
1 polymer ?
#
loop_
_entity_poly.entity_id
_entity_poly.type
_entity_poly.pdbx_seq_one_letter_code
_entity_poly.pdbx_strand_id
1 'polypeptide(L)'
;MIGSADSCWSNAYRSLFKGCSEIGTSKELQYRLAWHLTNCYQEDAGMPLPPCDAKTSMMKCRQKLNSVESARFAGYFLEVNKMCHQLQVQLFKQETQRLVNDLQEAARYANDKLESIEERSEYLLQNSKDILESVSSVELRTKHLEETSKNVESHIDVVLKHSELVYEQSKGIAAAQADLQQGQAKMKEKLEEGMEMVHDAYVNLGQGIDKLKEETVEIEKEISTMSGEMSAKMEKLQSKADDIESIAGVSLDKQKMLLDGQSEALKGLQFLTKFQSLALEESRNSLQKLAEFGHKQQEELLQRQQQLQQAHDNLIKNSKHILQAQEVFESKQASMFIALDKLFALHNAMLLESRSIKAFVIYSLSIFIIYMFTSTKQTFAVRPWLYIGLCVTFSVEFSILRFATYSIEQQTWSINMVRSVYAVVSLIQLFYAVYTYKDYDVLNHKLLTMLIDKVNWMEKNRNLSWQTDDDEDDDIIWSKWIDTDITEDLGKSEDPDYSLREEVGENSITTSSNARRYNLRHRH
;
A
#
# COMPACT_ATOMS: atom_id res chain seq x y z
N MET A 1 45.94 0.01 27.65
CA MET A 1 46.49 0.22 28.99
C MET A 1 46.11 1.62 29.44
N ILE A 2 45.08 1.73 30.29
CA ILE A 2 44.58 2.99 30.87
C ILE A 2 45.09 3.00 32.31
N GLY A 3 46.11 3.81 32.58
CA GLY A 3 46.77 3.88 33.88
C GLY A 3 46.14 4.93 34.80
N SER A 4 45.97 4.54 36.07
CA SER A 4 45.62 5.36 37.26
C SER A 4 44.29 6.13 37.21
N ALA A 5 43.34 5.66 38.01
CA ALA A 5 41.98 6.17 38.06
C ALA A 5 41.79 7.51 38.83
N ASP A 6 42.84 8.12 39.40
CA ASP A 6 42.72 9.41 40.11
C ASP A 6 44.03 10.24 40.03
N SER A 7 44.52 10.49 38.82
CA SER A 7 45.58 11.50 38.62
C SER A 7 44.99 12.91 38.48
N CYS A 8 45.70 13.94 38.95
CA CYS A 8 45.28 15.34 38.79
C CYS A 8 44.89 15.64 37.33
N TRP A 9 45.67 15.16 36.38
CA TRP A 9 45.40 15.30 34.95
C TRP A 9 44.07 14.68 34.50
N SER A 10 43.73 13.48 34.97
CA SER A 10 42.44 12.85 34.66
C SER A 10 41.27 13.73 35.10
N ASN A 11 41.34 14.29 36.31
CA ASN A 11 40.31 15.19 36.85
C ASN A 11 40.28 16.55 36.13
N ALA A 12 41.43 17.11 35.77
CA ALA A 12 41.52 18.34 34.99
C ALA A 12 40.91 18.17 33.58
N TYR A 13 41.24 17.07 32.88
CA TYR A 13 40.65 16.78 31.57
C TYR A 13 39.16 16.51 31.65
N ARG A 14 38.68 15.75 32.65
CA ARG A 14 37.24 15.51 32.85
C ARG A 14 36.45 16.80 33.11
N SER A 15 37.06 17.72 33.85
CA SER A 15 36.50 19.06 34.09
C SER A 15 36.51 19.90 32.81
N LEU A 16 37.57 19.79 32.00
CA LEU A 16 37.66 20.40 30.67
C LEU A 16 36.52 19.89 29.76
N PHE A 17 36.36 18.57 29.62
CA PHE A 17 35.31 17.98 28.79
C PHE A 17 33.90 18.45 29.16
N LYS A 18 33.59 18.53 30.46
CA LYS A 18 32.28 19.02 30.93
C LYS A 18 32.12 20.54 30.77
N GLY A 19 33.20 21.31 30.93
CA GLY A 19 33.18 22.77 30.89
C GLY A 19 33.33 23.38 29.49
N CYS A 20 33.77 22.61 28.49
CA CYS A 20 34.01 23.16 27.15
C CYS A 20 32.74 23.70 26.48
N SER A 21 31.57 23.09 26.68
CA SER A 21 30.28 23.56 26.15
C SER A 21 29.93 24.99 26.57
N GLU A 22 30.40 25.44 27.74
CA GLU A 22 30.04 26.72 28.36
C GLU A 22 31.22 27.73 28.37
N ILE A 23 32.33 27.41 27.71
CA ILE A 23 33.55 28.22 27.80
C ILE A 23 33.44 29.57 27.07
N GLY A 24 32.60 29.65 26.02
CA GLY A 24 32.36 30.88 25.27
C GLY A 24 31.49 31.90 26.02
N THR A 25 30.72 31.46 27.02
CA THR A 25 29.78 32.31 27.77
C THR A 25 30.37 32.82 29.08
N SER A 26 31.34 32.11 29.68
CA SER A 26 31.93 32.47 30.96
C SER A 26 33.46 32.45 30.94
N LYS A 27 34.07 33.65 30.95
CA LYS A 27 35.53 33.81 31.14
C LYS A 27 36.01 33.22 32.47
N GLU A 28 35.16 33.24 33.50
CA GLU A 28 35.45 32.67 34.83
C GLU A 28 35.66 31.15 34.76
N LEU A 29 34.90 30.45 33.91
CA LEU A 29 35.05 29.02 33.68
C LEU A 29 36.36 28.72 32.94
N GLN A 30 36.71 29.52 31.92
CA GLN A 30 38.00 29.42 31.22
C GLN A 30 39.18 29.58 32.20
N TYR A 31 39.12 30.56 33.10
CA TYR A 31 40.15 30.75 34.12
C TYR A 31 40.27 29.55 35.09
N ARG A 32 39.16 28.91 35.44
CA ARG A 32 39.15 27.71 36.32
C ARG A 32 39.73 26.49 35.63
N LEU A 33 39.38 26.26 34.38
CA LEU A 33 39.92 25.16 33.58
C LEU A 33 41.43 25.32 33.38
N ALA A 34 41.88 26.54 33.06
CA ALA A 34 43.30 26.87 33.00
C ALA A 34 44.01 26.67 34.34
N TRP A 35 43.35 27.01 35.45
CA TRP A 35 43.88 26.80 36.80
C TRP A 35 44.07 25.33 37.14
N HIS A 36 43.09 24.48 36.83
CA HIS A 36 43.20 23.04 37.05
C HIS A 36 44.35 22.42 36.24
N LEU A 37 44.50 22.78 34.97
CA LEU A 37 45.61 22.30 34.13
C LEU A 37 46.97 22.79 34.65
N THR A 38 47.03 24.06 35.08
CA THR A 38 48.25 24.63 35.64
C THR A 38 48.60 24.00 36.98
N ASN A 39 47.61 23.71 37.82
CA ASN A 39 47.81 23.06 39.11
C ASN A 39 48.40 21.66 38.93
N CYS A 40 47.87 20.86 38.00
CA CYS A 40 48.40 19.52 37.74
C CYS A 40 49.82 19.54 37.20
N TYR A 41 50.14 20.47 36.30
CA TYR A 41 51.52 20.66 35.82
C TYR A 41 52.48 21.02 36.96
N GLN A 42 52.02 21.83 37.91
CA GLN A 42 52.82 22.29 39.04
C GLN A 42 52.95 21.24 40.15
N GLU A 43 51.91 20.43 40.35
CA GLU A 43 51.93 19.26 41.23
C GLU A 43 52.96 18.22 40.75
N ASP A 44 53.03 17.96 39.43
CA ASP A 44 54.07 17.11 38.84
C ASP A 44 55.49 17.70 39.03
N ALA A 45 55.61 19.03 39.09
CA ALA A 45 56.86 19.73 39.39
C ALA A 45 57.18 19.81 40.90
N GLY A 46 56.36 19.22 41.77
CA GLY A 46 56.54 19.16 43.22
C GLY A 46 56.14 20.43 43.99
N MET A 47 55.51 21.40 43.34
CA MET A 47 55.10 22.67 43.95
C MET A 47 53.65 23.00 43.57
N PRO A 48 52.62 22.51 44.29
CA PRO A 48 51.23 22.73 43.92
C PRO A 48 50.78 24.20 44.08
N LEU A 49 49.76 24.61 43.34
CA LEU A 49 49.19 25.95 43.46
C LEU A 49 48.42 26.11 44.78
N PRO A 50 48.32 27.35 45.32
CA PRO A 50 47.50 27.61 46.49
C PRO A 50 46.02 27.24 46.24
N PRO A 51 45.32 26.66 47.22
CA PRO A 51 43.93 26.24 47.04
C PRO A 51 43.03 27.45 46.70
N CYS A 52 42.26 27.32 45.62
CA CYS A 52 41.29 28.32 45.17
C CYS A 52 39.89 27.71 45.20
N ASP A 53 39.03 28.20 46.10
CA ASP A 53 37.68 27.68 46.28
C ASP A 53 36.78 28.01 45.10
N ALA A 54 35.89 27.07 44.76
CA ALA A 54 34.94 27.21 43.66
C ALA A 54 33.93 28.37 43.82
N LYS A 55 33.85 29.03 44.98
CA LYS A 55 32.99 30.22 45.20
C LYS A 55 33.74 31.54 45.09
N THR A 56 35.07 31.49 45.06
CA THR A 56 35.91 32.69 44.95
C THR A 56 36.15 33.07 43.49
N SER A 57 36.25 34.38 43.20
CA SER A 57 36.59 34.84 41.86
C SER A 57 38.04 34.50 41.55
N MET A 58 38.28 33.91 40.39
CA MET A 58 39.61 33.51 39.91
C MET A 58 40.59 34.67 39.82
N MET A 59 40.10 35.90 39.65
CA MET A 59 40.93 37.10 39.64
C MET A 59 41.65 37.31 40.98
N LYS A 60 41.00 36.96 42.11
CA LYS A 60 41.61 37.05 43.45
C LYS A 60 42.60 35.91 43.69
N CYS A 61 42.36 34.73 43.13
CA CYS A 61 43.30 33.60 43.22
C CYS A 61 44.56 33.85 42.38
N ARG A 62 44.42 34.51 41.22
CA ARG A 62 45.55 34.87 40.36
C ARG A 62 46.52 35.85 41.02
N GLN A 63 46.03 36.77 41.85
CA GLN A 63 46.89 37.73 42.56
C GLN A 63 47.84 37.08 43.57
N LYS A 64 47.57 35.84 43.99
CA LYS A 64 48.42 35.07 44.92
C LYS A 64 49.53 34.29 44.22
N LEU A 65 49.61 34.32 42.89
CA LEU A 65 50.60 33.59 42.10
C LEU A 65 51.92 34.35 42.01
N ASN A 66 53.03 33.62 42.05
CA ASN A 66 54.34 34.16 41.74
C ASN A 66 54.49 34.48 40.23
N SER A 67 55.50 35.28 39.87
CA SER A 67 55.75 35.69 38.47
C SER A 67 55.88 34.50 37.50
N VAL A 68 56.57 33.43 37.93
CA VAL A 68 56.79 32.22 37.13
C VAL A 68 55.50 31.39 36.99
N GLU A 69 54.70 31.31 38.06
CA GLU A 69 53.43 30.58 38.08
C GLU A 69 52.36 31.30 37.24
N SER A 70 52.36 32.63 37.27
CA SER A 70 51.50 33.48 36.43
C SER A 70 51.79 33.33 34.94
N ALA A 71 53.06 33.18 34.56
CA ALA A 71 53.45 32.96 33.17
C ALA A 71 52.97 31.58 32.65
N ARG A 72 53.10 30.51 33.45
CA ARG A 72 52.59 29.18 33.10
C ARG A 72 51.07 29.15 33.00
N PHE A 73 50.39 29.80 33.95
CA PHE A 73 48.94 29.95 33.92
C PHE A 73 48.45 30.65 32.65
N ALA A 74 49.13 31.73 32.23
CA ALA A 74 48.80 32.43 30.99
C ALA A 74 48.95 31.55 29.74
N GLY A 75 49.97 30.68 29.70
CA GLY A 75 50.15 29.70 28.63
C GLY A 75 48.97 28.73 28.51
N TYR A 76 48.59 28.09 29.61
CA TYR A 76 47.42 27.18 29.62
C TYR A 76 46.10 27.93 29.36
N PHE A 77 45.95 29.16 29.85
CA PHE A 77 44.76 29.97 29.61
C PHE A 77 44.51 30.24 28.12
N LEU A 78 45.57 30.48 27.34
CA LEU A 78 45.48 30.69 25.90
C LEU A 78 45.18 29.39 25.14
N GLU A 79 45.69 28.24 25.61
CA GLU A 79 45.53 26.94 24.94
C GLU A 79 44.21 26.24 25.26
N VAL A 80 43.60 26.51 26.42
CA VAL A 80 42.31 25.91 26.84
C VAL A 80 41.20 26.12 25.81
N ASN A 81 41.11 27.31 25.20
CA ASN A 81 40.09 27.58 24.18
C ASN A 81 40.29 26.74 22.92
N LYS A 82 41.55 26.55 22.49
CA LYS A 82 41.87 25.72 21.33
C LYS A 82 41.57 24.25 21.61
N MET A 83 41.96 23.75 22.78
CA MET A 83 41.65 22.39 23.22
C MET A 83 40.14 22.14 23.27
N CYS A 84 39.37 23.06 23.85
CA CYS A 84 37.91 22.93 23.91
C CYS A 84 37.25 22.94 22.53
N HIS A 85 37.66 23.85 21.65
CA HIS A 85 37.13 23.89 20.29
C HIS A 85 37.42 22.59 19.52
N GLN A 86 38.65 22.07 19.61
CA GLN A 86 39.01 20.82 18.97
C GLN A 86 38.19 19.63 19.50
N LEU A 87 37.98 19.57 20.81
CA LEU A 87 37.16 18.52 21.44
C LEU A 87 35.69 18.61 21.02
N GLN A 88 35.10 19.81 20.99
CA GLN A 88 33.73 20.02 20.54
C GLN A 88 33.53 19.62 19.08
N VAL A 89 34.47 19.98 18.20
CA VAL A 89 34.40 19.60 16.78
C VAL A 89 34.45 18.08 16.62
N GLN A 90 35.29 17.39 17.40
CA GLN A 90 35.36 15.92 17.34
C GLN A 90 34.09 15.25 17.87
N LEU A 91 33.55 15.71 19.00
CA LEU A 91 32.29 15.21 19.56
C LEU A 91 31.14 15.44 18.58
N PHE A 92 31.03 16.65 18.05
CA PHE A 92 30.03 17.00 17.05
C PHE A 92 30.14 16.14 15.79
N LYS A 93 31.36 15.89 15.29
CA LYS A 93 31.60 15.01 14.14
C LYS A 93 31.13 13.59 14.43
N GLN A 94 31.44 13.05 15.60
CA GLN A 94 31.05 11.70 15.98
C GLN A 94 29.53 11.57 16.11
N GLU A 95 28.88 12.52 16.78
CA GLU A 95 27.41 12.55 16.90
C GLU A 95 26.74 12.69 15.54
N THR A 96 27.22 13.61 14.70
CA THR A 96 26.67 13.81 13.35
C THR A 96 26.83 12.57 12.49
N GLN A 97 28.01 11.92 12.52
CA GLN A 97 28.24 10.68 11.77
C GLN A 97 27.32 9.57 12.26
N ARG A 98 27.09 9.46 13.57
CA ARG A 98 26.13 8.51 14.14
C ARG A 98 24.71 8.81 13.63
N LEU A 99 24.23 10.06 13.75
CA LEU A 99 22.88 10.42 13.30
C LEU A 99 22.69 10.19 11.80
N VAL A 100 23.71 10.50 10.98
CA VAL A 100 23.65 10.27 9.52
C VAL A 100 23.59 8.79 9.21
N ASN A 101 24.37 7.96 9.90
CA ASN A 101 24.32 6.51 9.74
C ASN A 101 22.96 5.95 10.18
N ASP A 102 22.44 6.38 11.34
CA ASP A 102 21.13 5.99 11.86
C ASP A 102 20.02 6.38 10.87
N LEU A 103 20.09 7.59 10.29
CA LEU A 103 19.15 8.05 9.27
C LEU A 103 19.27 7.26 7.96
N GLN A 104 20.49 6.96 7.51
CA GLN A 104 20.74 6.17 6.31
C GLN A 104 20.19 4.75 6.47
N GLU A 105 20.39 4.13 7.63
CA GLU A 105 19.84 2.81 7.96
C GLU A 105 18.32 2.84 8.00
N ALA A 106 17.72 3.84 8.65
CA ALA A 106 16.27 4.00 8.67
C ALA A 106 15.68 4.22 7.27
N ALA A 107 16.35 5.01 6.41
CA ALA A 107 15.92 5.25 5.04
C ALA A 107 16.02 3.99 4.17
N ARG A 108 17.13 3.22 4.29
CA ARG A 108 17.27 1.92 3.61
C ARG A 108 16.20 0.94 4.08
N TYR A 109 16.00 0.83 5.39
CA TYR A 109 14.97 -0.01 5.96
C TYR A 109 13.57 0.34 5.43
N ALA A 110 13.25 1.64 5.35
CA ALA A 110 11.98 2.09 4.78
C ALA A 110 11.84 1.73 3.30
N ASN A 111 12.92 1.86 2.52
CA ASN A 111 12.95 1.48 1.11
C ASN A 111 12.74 -0.03 0.91
N ASP A 112 13.47 -0.87 1.65
CA ASP A 112 13.34 -2.33 1.59
C ASP A 112 11.93 -2.77 2.01
N LYS A 113 11.29 -2.05 2.95
CA LYS A 113 9.89 -2.29 3.32
C LYS A 113 8.91 -1.89 2.22
N LEU A 114 9.16 -0.78 1.51
CA LEU A 114 8.33 -0.39 0.37
C LEU A 114 8.44 -1.40 -0.77
N GLU A 115 9.65 -1.86 -1.10
CA GLU A 115 9.88 -2.89 -2.11
C GLU A 115 9.19 -4.22 -1.73
N SER A 116 9.29 -4.63 -0.46
CA SER A 116 8.57 -5.83 0.01
C SER A 116 7.04 -5.67 -0.02
N ILE A 117 6.52 -4.45 0.18
CA ILE A 117 5.09 -4.16 0.05
C ILE A 117 4.67 -4.20 -1.42
N GLU A 118 5.49 -3.69 -2.34
CA GLU A 118 5.24 -3.74 -3.78
C GLU A 118 5.18 -5.19 -4.29
N GLU A 119 6.20 -6.01 -3.99
CA GLU A 119 6.23 -7.43 -4.37
C GLU A 119 5.01 -8.19 -3.84
N ARG A 120 4.65 -7.97 -2.56
CA ARG A 120 3.44 -8.59 -1.97
C ARG A 120 2.15 -8.07 -2.59
N SER A 121 2.11 -6.81 -3.00
CA SER A 121 0.95 -6.22 -3.68
C SER A 121 0.72 -6.89 -5.03
N GLU A 122 1.78 -7.10 -5.81
CA GLU A 122 1.69 -7.82 -7.10
C GLU A 122 1.24 -9.27 -6.91
N TYR A 123 1.79 -9.97 -5.91
CA TYR A 123 1.37 -11.33 -5.58
C TYR A 123 -0.12 -11.39 -5.16
N LEU A 124 -0.57 -10.43 -4.36
CA LEU A 124 -1.98 -10.32 -3.98
C LEU A 124 -2.87 -10.03 -5.19
N LEU A 125 -2.43 -9.19 -6.13
CA LEU A 125 -3.14 -8.90 -7.37
C LEU A 125 -3.30 -10.16 -8.23
N GLN A 126 -2.23 -10.94 -8.39
CA GLN A 126 -2.28 -12.20 -9.14
C GLN A 126 -3.20 -13.21 -8.47
N ASN A 127 -3.06 -13.44 -7.17
CA ASN A 127 -3.96 -14.35 -6.44
C ASN A 127 -5.42 -13.91 -6.51
N SER A 128 -5.69 -12.60 -6.50
CA SER A 128 -7.05 -12.08 -6.63
C SER A 128 -7.66 -12.40 -8.00
N LYS A 129 -6.87 -12.30 -9.09
CA LYS A 129 -7.29 -12.73 -10.43
C LYS A 129 -7.59 -14.23 -10.48
N ASP A 130 -6.71 -15.05 -9.89
CA ASP A 130 -6.89 -16.50 -9.85
C ASP A 130 -8.13 -16.88 -9.03
N ILE A 131 -8.39 -16.19 -7.92
CA ILE A 131 -9.61 -16.35 -7.11
C ILE A 131 -10.86 -15.97 -7.93
N LEU A 132 -10.82 -14.88 -8.69
CA LEU A 132 -11.92 -14.46 -9.57
C LEU A 132 -12.25 -15.51 -10.63
N GLU A 133 -11.23 -16.03 -11.30
CA GLU A 133 -11.39 -17.10 -12.27
C GLU A 133 -11.97 -18.37 -11.60
N SER A 134 -11.42 -18.74 -10.44
CA SER A 134 -11.92 -19.88 -9.67
C SER A 134 -13.38 -19.68 -9.25
N VAL A 135 -13.79 -18.52 -8.74
CA VAL A 135 -15.18 -18.22 -8.35
C VAL A 135 -16.12 -18.31 -9.55
N SER A 136 -15.72 -17.79 -10.71
CA SER A 136 -16.51 -17.90 -11.94
C SER A 136 -16.69 -19.36 -12.39
N SER A 137 -15.66 -20.18 -12.26
CA SER A 137 -15.73 -21.61 -12.58
C SER A 137 -16.63 -22.37 -11.61
N VAL A 138 -16.60 -22.00 -10.32
CA VAL A 138 -17.48 -22.58 -9.29
C VAL A 138 -18.93 -22.18 -9.53
N GLU A 139 -19.19 -20.96 -10.00
CA GLU A 139 -20.54 -20.52 -10.39
C GLU A 139 -21.09 -21.38 -11.53
N LEU A 140 -20.30 -21.61 -12.58
CA LEU A 140 -20.71 -22.47 -13.71
C LEU A 140 -21.01 -23.90 -13.25
N ARG A 141 -20.14 -24.46 -12.40
CA ARG A 141 -20.35 -25.81 -11.83
C ARG A 141 -21.58 -25.88 -10.94
N THR A 142 -21.86 -24.82 -10.18
CA THR A 142 -23.03 -24.75 -9.29
C THR A 142 -24.33 -24.70 -10.09
N LYS A 143 -24.36 -23.94 -11.19
CA LYS A 143 -25.51 -23.96 -12.12
C LYS A 143 -25.74 -25.34 -12.74
N HIS A 144 -24.67 -26.01 -13.18
CA HIS A 144 -24.78 -27.36 -13.71
C HIS A 144 -25.26 -28.38 -12.66
N LEU A 145 -24.79 -28.23 -11.41
CA LEU A 145 -25.24 -29.06 -10.29
C LEU A 145 -26.73 -28.82 -9.98
N GLU A 146 -27.20 -27.57 -10.06
CA GLU A 146 -28.62 -27.24 -9.87
C GLU A 146 -29.51 -27.91 -10.94
N GLU A 147 -29.09 -27.86 -12.21
CA GLU A 147 -29.79 -28.51 -13.32
C GLU A 147 -29.82 -30.03 -13.15
N THR A 148 -28.67 -30.62 -12.80
CA THR A 148 -28.55 -32.07 -12.55
C THR A 148 -29.40 -32.48 -11.35
N SER A 149 -29.43 -31.67 -10.28
CA SER A 149 -30.26 -31.89 -9.09
C SER A 149 -31.75 -31.92 -9.45
N LYS A 150 -32.22 -30.95 -10.24
CA LYS A 150 -33.61 -30.91 -10.73
C LYS A 150 -33.96 -32.14 -11.57
N ASN A 151 -33.03 -32.61 -12.41
CA ASN A 151 -33.24 -33.84 -13.17
C ASN A 151 -33.35 -35.08 -12.25
N VAL A 152 -32.50 -35.18 -11.23
CA VAL A 152 -32.56 -36.26 -10.23
C VAL A 152 -33.87 -36.20 -9.42
N GLU A 153 -34.30 -35.01 -9.01
CA GLU A 153 -35.58 -34.79 -8.32
C GLU A 153 -36.76 -35.29 -9.17
N SER A 154 -36.78 -34.94 -10.46
CA SER A 154 -37.80 -35.43 -11.39
C SER A 154 -37.76 -36.95 -11.54
N HIS A 155 -36.58 -37.57 -11.59
CA HIS A 155 -36.46 -39.03 -11.64
C HIS A 155 -36.96 -39.71 -10.36
N ILE A 156 -36.68 -39.13 -9.19
CA ILE A 156 -37.18 -39.65 -7.91
C ILE A 156 -38.71 -39.60 -7.86
N ASP A 157 -39.33 -38.50 -8.32
CA ASP A 157 -40.79 -38.37 -8.39
C ASP A 157 -41.42 -39.44 -9.30
N VAL A 158 -40.82 -39.68 -10.47
CA VAL A 158 -41.27 -40.74 -11.40
C VAL A 158 -41.17 -42.12 -10.75
N VAL A 159 -40.06 -42.42 -10.06
CA VAL A 159 -39.86 -43.70 -9.36
C VAL A 159 -40.86 -43.88 -8.22
N LEU A 160 -41.12 -42.83 -7.43
CA LEU A 160 -42.11 -42.85 -6.35
C LEU A 160 -43.51 -43.13 -6.89
N LYS A 161 -43.93 -42.41 -7.94
CA LYS A 161 -45.22 -42.64 -8.59
C LYS A 161 -45.34 -44.05 -9.16
N HIS A 162 -44.28 -44.58 -9.77
CA HIS A 162 -44.29 -45.95 -10.26
C HIS A 162 -44.36 -46.97 -9.13
N SER A 163 -43.67 -46.73 -8.01
CA SER A 163 -43.71 -47.59 -6.83
C SER A 163 -45.10 -47.68 -6.21
N GLU A 164 -45.84 -46.57 -6.17
CA GLU A 164 -47.23 -46.51 -5.71
C GLU A 164 -48.17 -47.31 -6.61
N LEU A 165 -48.02 -47.17 -7.93
CA LEU A 165 -48.81 -47.95 -8.90
C LEU A 165 -48.56 -49.46 -8.76
N VAL A 166 -47.30 -49.88 -8.61
CA VAL A 166 -46.97 -51.30 -8.41
C VAL A 166 -47.52 -51.81 -7.08
N TYR A 167 -47.52 -50.97 -6.03
CA TYR A 167 -48.10 -51.33 -4.73
C TYR A 167 -49.62 -51.56 -4.81
N GLU A 168 -50.35 -50.66 -5.47
CA GLU A 168 -51.80 -50.83 -5.70
C GLU A 168 -52.09 -52.04 -6.60
N GLN A 169 -51.30 -52.26 -7.66
CA GLN A 169 -51.45 -53.44 -8.50
C GLN A 169 -51.19 -54.74 -7.72
N SER A 170 -50.18 -54.74 -6.83
CA SER A 170 -49.94 -55.84 -5.89
C SER A 170 -51.16 -56.10 -5.01
N LYS A 171 -51.88 -55.06 -4.55
CA LYS A 171 -53.17 -55.16 -3.82
C LYS A 171 -54.23 -55.92 -4.59
N GLY A 172 -54.40 -55.59 -5.88
CA GLY A 172 -55.29 -56.34 -6.76
C GLY A 172 -54.90 -57.81 -6.91
N ILE A 173 -53.61 -58.10 -7.10
CA ILE A 173 -53.11 -59.49 -7.25
C ILE A 173 -53.33 -60.30 -5.97
N ALA A 174 -53.10 -59.71 -4.80
CA ALA A 174 -53.32 -60.39 -3.52
C ALA A 174 -54.81 -60.75 -3.30
N ALA A 175 -55.73 -59.86 -3.69
CA ALA A 175 -57.16 -60.18 -3.66
C ALA A 175 -57.50 -61.34 -4.61
N ALA A 176 -56.99 -61.30 -5.85
CA ALA A 176 -57.17 -62.39 -6.81
C ALA A 176 -56.56 -63.72 -6.34
N GLN A 177 -55.44 -63.69 -5.60
CA GLN A 177 -54.86 -64.88 -4.99
C GLN A 177 -55.74 -65.46 -3.87
N ALA A 178 -56.37 -64.62 -3.05
CA ALA A 178 -57.31 -65.08 -2.03
C ALA A 178 -58.50 -65.80 -2.67
N ASP A 179 -59.05 -65.24 -3.75
CA ASP A 179 -60.14 -65.86 -4.53
C ASP A 179 -59.69 -67.20 -5.15
N LEU A 180 -58.45 -67.26 -5.69
CA LEU A 180 -57.87 -68.50 -6.21
C LEU A 180 -57.67 -69.55 -5.12
N GLN A 181 -57.22 -69.19 -3.92
CA GLN A 181 -57.10 -70.12 -2.79
C GLN A 181 -58.45 -70.69 -2.39
N GLN A 182 -59.48 -69.83 -2.34
CA GLN A 182 -60.85 -70.27 -2.07
C GLN A 182 -61.36 -71.22 -3.16
N GLY A 183 -61.11 -70.91 -4.43
CA GLY A 183 -61.43 -71.78 -5.56
C GLY A 183 -60.71 -73.13 -5.51
N GLN A 184 -59.42 -73.14 -5.16
CA GLN A 184 -58.63 -74.36 -4.98
C GLN A 184 -59.15 -75.21 -3.81
N ALA A 185 -59.54 -74.59 -2.70
CA ALA A 185 -60.14 -75.28 -1.56
C ALA A 185 -61.47 -75.95 -1.93
N LYS A 186 -62.34 -75.23 -2.64
CA LYS A 186 -63.62 -75.77 -3.12
C LYS A 186 -63.42 -76.89 -4.16
N MET A 187 -62.42 -76.75 -5.03
CA MET A 187 -62.06 -77.80 -5.99
C MET A 187 -61.53 -79.06 -5.27
N LYS A 188 -60.75 -78.88 -4.19
CA LYS A 188 -60.30 -79.98 -3.33
C LYS A 188 -61.47 -80.75 -2.74
N GLU A 189 -62.39 -80.04 -2.11
CA GLU A 189 -63.59 -80.60 -1.49
C GLU A 189 -64.41 -81.40 -2.51
N LYS A 190 -64.68 -80.83 -3.68
CA LYS A 190 -65.38 -81.54 -4.77
C LYS A 190 -64.64 -82.76 -5.30
N LEU A 191 -63.31 -82.72 -5.31
CA LEU A 191 -62.49 -83.86 -5.75
C LEU A 191 -62.55 -84.98 -4.71
N GLU A 192 -62.49 -84.65 -3.42
CA GLU A 192 -62.66 -85.60 -2.31
C GLU A 192 -64.06 -86.23 -2.33
N GLU A 193 -65.13 -85.43 -2.48
CA GLU A 193 -66.50 -85.92 -2.65
C GLU A 193 -66.64 -86.83 -3.88
N GLY A 194 -66.05 -86.43 -5.02
CA GLY A 194 -66.04 -87.24 -6.24
C GLY A 194 -65.30 -88.56 -6.05
N MET A 195 -64.22 -88.56 -5.27
CA MET A 195 -63.44 -89.76 -4.97
C MET A 195 -64.20 -90.72 -4.05
N GLU A 196 -64.94 -90.20 -3.07
CA GLU A 196 -65.83 -90.99 -2.22
C GLU A 196 -66.96 -91.63 -3.05
N MET A 197 -67.61 -90.86 -3.94
CA MET A 197 -68.63 -91.41 -4.85
C MET A 197 -68.10 -92.49 -5.79
N VAL A 198 -66.89 -92.33 -6.35
CA VAL A 198 -66.26 -93.35 -7.20
C VAL A 198 -65.90 -94.59 -6.38
N HIS A 199 -65.44 -94.41 -5.14
CA HIS A 199 -65.16 -95.53 -4.23
C HIS A 199 -66.43 -96.31 -3.86
N ASP A 200 -67.53 -95.62 -3.57
CA ASP A 200 -68.82 -96.25 -3.30
C ASP A 200 -69.36 -96.98 -4.54
N ALA A 201 -69.25 -96.37 -5.71
CA ALA A 201 -69.62 -97.02 -6.97
C ALA A 201 -68.75 -98.27 -7.23
N TYR A 202 -67.47 -98.25 -6.85
CA TYR A 202 -66.58 -99.41 -6.93
C TYR A 202 -67.03 -100.55 -6.01
N VAL A 203 -67.32 -100.25 -4.74
CA VAL A 203 -67.78 -101.27 -3.78
C VAL A 203 -69.10 -101.88 -4.23
N ASN A 204 -70.04 -101.05 -4.69
CA ASN A 204 -71.34 -101.51 -5.18
C ASN A 204 -71.22 -102.31 -6.49
N LEU A 205 -70.35 -101.91 -7.42
CA LEU A 205 -70.10 -102.65 -8.66
C LEU A 205 -69.41 -103.99 -8.38
N GLY A 206 -68.43 -104.01 -7.49
CA GLY A 206 -67.76 -105.24 -7.06
C GLY A 206 -68.75 -106.23 -6.45
N GLN A 207 -69.59 -105.77 -5.51
CA GLN A 207 -70.67 -106.59 -4.94
C GLN A 207 -71.67 -107.08 -6.00
N GLY A 208 -72.02 -106.22 -6.96
CA GLY A 208 -72.91 -106.58 -8.07
C GLY A 208 -72.32 -107.64 -8.99
N ILE A 209 -71.03 -107.55 -9.30
CA ILE A 209 -70.29 -108.55 -10.09
C ILE A 209 -70.14 -109.86 -9.32
N ASP A 210 -69.79 -109.80 -8.03
CA ASP A 210 -69.70 -110.98 -7.17
C ASP A 210 -71.04 -111.72 -7.10
N LYS A 211 -72.14 -110.97 -6.96
CA LYS A 211 -73.49 -111.52 -6.98
C LYS A 211 -73.84 -112.12 -8.35
N LEU A 212 -73.50 -111.43 -9.44
CA LEU A 212 -73.72 -111.95 -10.79
C LEU A 212 -72.94 -113.26 -11.01
N LYS A 213 -71.72 -113.34 -10.50
CA LYS A 213 -70.87 -114.53 -10.54
C LYS A 213 -71.49 -115.66 -9.73
N GLU A 214 -71.98 -115.38 -8.52
CA GLU A 214 -72.68 -116.36 -7.69
C GLU A 214 -73.96 -116.88 -8.37
N GLU A 215 -74.82 -115.98 -8.89
CA GLU A 215 -76.03 -116.33 -9.66
C GLU A 215 -75.68 -117.15 -10.92
N THR A 216 -74.58 -116.81 -11.60
CA THR A 216 -74.10 -117.56 -12.79
C THR A 216 -73.64 -118.97 -12.41
N VAL A 217 -72.93 -119.14 -11.28
CA VAL A 217 -72.49 -120.45 -10.75
C VAL A 217 -73.69 -121.29 -10.31
N GLU A 218 -74.72 -120.68 -9.73
CA GLU A 218 -75.96 -121.37 -9.35
C GLU A 218 -76.73 -121.87 -10.58
N ILE A 219 -76.86 -121.02 -11.60
CA ILE A 219 -77.45 -121.41 -12.89
C ILE A 219 -76.59 -122.48 -13.59
N GLU A 220 -75.25 -122.39 -13.53
CA GLU A 220 -74.35 -123.42 -14.08
C GLU A 220 -74.60 -124.79 -13.41
N LYS A 221 -74.80 -124.79 -12.09
CA LYS A 221 -75.13 -126.00 -11.33
C LYS A 221 -76.49 -126.58 -11.72
N GLU A 222 -77.51 -125.75 -11.91
CA GLU A 222 -78.84 -126.17 -12.40
C GLU A 222 -78.82 -126.61 -13.88
N ILE A 223 -77.98 -126.02 -14.71
CA ILE A 223 -77.82 -126.38 -16.13
C ILE A 223 -76.95 -127.63 -16.31
N SER A 224 -76.04 -127.95 -15.38
CA SER A 224 -75.25 -129.19 -15.42
C SER A 224 -76.12 -130.47 -15.41
N THR A 225 -77.38 -130.34 -14.97
CA THR A 225 -78.41 -131.37 -15.06
C THR A 225 -79.12 -131.48 -16.43
N MET A 226 -78.87 -130.57 -17.38
CA MET A 226 -79.49 -130.52 -18.72
C MET A 226 -78.43 -130.41 -19.85
N SER A 227 -78.65 -131.13 -20.95
CA SER A 227 -77.65 -131.50 -21.99
C SER A 227 -76.81 -130.37 -22.64
N GLY A 228 -75.47 -130.57 -22.65
CA GLY A 228 -74.49 -130.28 -23.71
C GLY A 228 -74.38 -128.86 -24.32
N GLU A 229 -75.40 -128.42 -25.05
CA GLU A 229 -75.35 -127.19 -25.86
C GLU A 229 -75.59 -125.91 -25.02
N MET A 230 -76.24 -126.06 -23.86
CA MET A 230 -76.43 -124.96 -22.89
C MET A 230 -75.16 -124.66 -22.09
N SER A 231 -74.31 -125.66 -21.83
CA SER A 231 -73.06 -125.49 -21.08
C SER A 231 -72.05 -124.60 -21.82
N ALA A 232 -71.90 -124.78 -23.14
CA ALA A 232 -71.01 -123.94 -23.96
C ALA A 232 -71.47 -122.47 -24.06
N LYS A 233 -72.79 -122.19 -24.03
CA LYS A 233 -73.31 -120.81 -23.95
C LYS A 233 -73.09 -120.19 -22.58
N MET A 234 -73.15 -121.01 -21.52
CA MET A 234 -72.94 -120.56 -20.15
C MET A 234 -71.47 -120.21 -19.90
N GLU A 235 -70.55 -121.05 -20.37
CA GLU A 235 -69.11 -120.78 -20.33
C GLU A 235 -68.76 -119.48 -21.07
N LYS A 236 -69.43 -119.21 -22.20
CA LYS A 236 -69.27 -117.96 -22.96
C LYS A 236 -69.85 -116.73 -22.26
N LEU A 237 -70.92 -116.89 -21.47
CA LEU A 237 -71.48 -115.80 -20.65
C LEU A 237 -70.58 -115.51 -19.46
N GLN A 238 -70.07 -116.54 -18.79
CA GLN A 238 -69.13 -116.40 -17.69
C GLN A 238 -67.82 -115.77 -18.15
N SER A 239 -67.27 -116.20 -19.28
CA SER A 239 -66.09 -115.55 -19.86
C SER A 239 -66.35 -114.09 -20.23
N LYS A 240 -67.58 -113.74 -20.63
CA LYS A 240 -67.98 -112.35 -20.91
C LYS A 240 -68.18 -111.53 -19.64
N ALA A 241 -68.66 -112.14 -18.56
CA ALA A 241 -68.73 -111.51 -17.23
C ALA A 241 -67.33 -111.26 -16.68
N ASP A 242 -66.41 -112.21 -16.82
CA ASP A 242 -65.00 -112.08 -16.44
C ASP A 242 -64.28 -111.00 -17.28
N ASP A 243 -64.56 -110.91 -18.58
CA ASP A 243 -64.08 -109.82 -19.44
C ASP A 243 -64.57 -108.46 -18.94
N ILE A 244 -65.83 -108.36 -18.52
CA ILE A 244 -66.43 -107.13 -17.98
C ILE A 244 -65.79 -106.77 -16.64
N GLU A 245 -65.58 -107.74 -15.74
CA GLU A 245 -64.88 -107.56 -14.47
C GLU A 245 -63.47 -107.01 -14.71
N SER A 246 -62.71 -107.63 -15.62
CA SER A 246 -61.35 -107.21 -15.97
C SER A 246 -61.31 -105.81 -16.58
N ILE A 247 -62.19 -105.50 -17.54
CA ILE A 247 -62.23 -104.18 -18.19
C ILE A 247 -62.71 -103.10 -17.23
N ALA A 248 -63.70 -103.38 -16.38
CA ALA A 248 -64.17 -102.45 -15.35
C ALA A 248 -63.07 -102.17 -14.33
N GLY A 249 -62.37 -103.20 -13.86
CA GLY A 249 -61.22 -103.07 -12.95
C GLY A 249 -60.13 -102.17 -13.54
N VAL A 250 -59.71 -102.42 -14.79
CA VAL A 250 -58.68 -101.61 -15.47
C VAL A 250 -59.14 -100.17 -15.71
N SER A 251 -60.41 -99.95 -16.06
CA SER A 251 -60.97 -98.60 -16.28
C SER A 251 -61.00 -97.80 -14.97
N LEU A 252 -61.39 -98.44 -13.87
CA LEU A 252 -61.43 -97.85 -12.53
C LEU A 252 -60.02 -97.54 -12.00
N ASP A 253 -59.06 -98.44 -12.19
CA ASP A 253 -57.65 -98.17 -11.84
C ASP A 253 -57.11 -96.95 -12.58
N LYS A 254 -57.48 -96.78 -13.87
CA LYS A 254 -57.14 -95.58 -14.64
C LYS A 254 -57.83 -94.32 -14.11
N GLN A 255 -59.09 -94.40 -13.69
CA GLN A 255 -59.79 -93.26 -13.07
C GLN A 255 -59.15 -92.87 -11.73
N LYS A 256 -58.75 -93.86 -10.92
CA LYS A 256 -58.02 -93.65 -9.67
C LYS A 256 -56.66 -92.98 -9.89
N MET A 257 -55.87 -93.46 -10.86
CA MET A 257 -54.61 -92.81 -11.26
C MET A 257 -54.82 -91.36 -11.70
N LEU A 258 -55.91 -91.06 -12.42
CA LEU A 258 -56.22 -89.71 -12.87
C LEU A 258 -56.60 -88.79 -11.70
N LEU A 259 -57.37 -89.29 -10.73
CA LEU A 259 -57.70 -88.57 -9.49
C LEU A 259 -56.45 -88.31 -8.64
N ASP A 260 -55.56 -89.30 -8.50
CA ASP A 260 -54.28 -89.14 -7.81
C ASP A 260 -53.41 -88.06 -8.51
N GLY A 261 -53.38 -88.07 -9.85
CA GLY A 261 -52.71 -87.04 -10.64
C GLY A 261 -53.31 -85.64 -10.47
N GLN A 262 -54.64 -85.51 -10.42
CA GLN A 262 -55.34 -84.25 -10.15
C GLN A 262 -55.07 -83.75 -8.72
N SER A 263 -55.03 -84.64 -7.74
CA SER A 263 -54.68 -84.33 -6.36
C SER A 263 -53.26 -83.79 -6.24
N GLU A 264 -52.30 -84.41 -6.92
CA GLU A 264 -50.91 -83.95 -6.92
C GLU A 264 -50.75 -82.60 -7.65
N ALA A 265 -51.45 -82.39 -8.77
CA ALA A 265 -51.50 -81.10 -9.46
C ALA A 265 -52.10 -80.00 -8.56
N LEU A 266 -53.13 -80.31 -7.77
CA LEU A 266 -53.73 -79.39 -6.82
C LEU A 266 -52.76 -79.02 -5.68
N LYS A 267 -51.99 -79.98 -5.16
CA LYS A 267 -50.91 -79.69 -4.20
C LYS A 267 -49.85 -78.77 -4.80
N GLY A 268 -49.45 -79.01 -6.04
CA GLY A 268 -48.52 -78.14 -6.78
C GLY A 268 -49.06 -76.72 -6.95
N LEU A 269 -50.35 -76.58 -7.28
CA LEU A 269 -51.05 -75.28 -7.35
C LEU A 269 -51.07 -74.57 -6.00
N GLN A 270 -51.40 -75.28 -4.90
CA GLN A 270 -51.36 -74.69 -3.55
C GLN A 270 -49.97 -74.21 -3.16
N PHE A 271 -48.92 -74.98 -3.50
CA PHE A 271 -47.54 -74.56 -3.29
C PHE A 271 -47.19 -73.29 -4.06
N LEU A 272 -47.56 -73.21 -5.35
CA LEU A 272 -47.34 -72.02 -6.17
C LEU A 272 -48.10 -70.81 -5.63
N THR A 273 -49.36 -70.96 -5.23
CA THR A 273 -50.15 -69.86 -4.66
C THR A 273 -49.49 -69.34 -3.38
N LYS A 274 -49.01 -70.23 -2.50
CA LYS A 274 -48.29 -69.86 -1.27
C LYS A 274 -46.95 -69.18 -1.55
N PHE A 275 -46.20 -69.67 -2.53
CA PHE A 275 -44.92 -69.07 -2.91
C PHE A 275 -45.13 -67.67 -3.48
N GLN A 276 -46.10 -67.50 -4.38
CA GLN A 276 -46.42 -66.21 -4.96
C GLN A 276 -46.94 -65.21 -3.91
N SER A 277 -47.75 -65.63 -2.93
CA SER A 277 -48.22 -64.72 -1.87
C SER A 277 -47.07 -64.22 -1.00
N LEU A 278 -46.12 -65.10 -0.67
CA LEU A 278 -44.93 -64.75 0.10
C LEU A 278 -44.04 -63.76 -0.68
N ALA A 279 -43.81 -64.02 -1.97
CA ALA A 279 -43.06 -63.11 -2.84
C ALA A 279 -43.75 -61.74 -3.00
N LEU A 280 -45.09 -61.72 -3.05
CA LEU A 280 -45.86 -60.47 -3.11
C LEU A 280 -45.72 -59.65 -1.83
N GLU A 281 -45.74 -60.30 -0.68
CA GLU A 281 -45.56 -59.67 0.62
C GLU A 281 -44.16 -59.09 0.78
N GLU A 282 -43.12 -59.84 0.38
CA GLU A 282 -41.74 -59.37 0.35
C GLU A 282 -41.56 -58.19 -0.62
N SER A 283 -42.17 -58.26 -1.80
CA SER A 283 -42.18 -57.18 -2.79
C SER A 283 -42.82 -55.91 -2.23
N ARG A 284 -43.93 -56.00 -1.49
CA ARG A 284 -44.57 -54.85 -0.86
C ARG A 284 -43.71 -54.21 0.22
N ASN A 285 -43.15 -55.03 1.11
CA ASN A 285 -42.25 -54.55 2.14
C ASN A 285 -41.04 -53.84 1.54
N SER A 286 -40.54 -54.34 0.42
CA SER A 286 -39.45 -53.70 -0.33
C SER A 286 -39.86 -52.38 -0.98
N LEU A 287 -41.06 -52.32 -1.60
CA LEU A 287 -41.59 -51.08 -2.19
C LEU A 287 -41.86 -50.00 -1.13
N GLN A 288 -42.37 -50.38 0.03
CA GLN A 288 -42.59 -49.45 1.13
C GLN A 288 -41.26 -48.85 1.62
N LYS A 289 -40.23 -49.68 1.81
CA LYS A 289 -38.88 -49.21 2.15
C LYS A 289 -38.29 -48.31 1.06
N LEU A 290 -38.53 -48.64 -0.22
CA LEU A 290 -38.05 -47.84 -1.34
C LEU A 290 -38.74 -46.46 -1.38
N ALA A 291 -40.04 -46.40 -1.10
CA ALA A 291 -40.79 -45.14 -1.03
C ALA A 291 -40.30 -44.26 0.13
N GLU A 292 -40.12 -44.84 1.33
CA GLU A 292 -39.55 -44.14 2.48
C GLU A 292 -38.13 -43.62 2.20
N PHE A 293 -37.29 -44.46 1.59
CA PHE A 293 -35.94 -44.08 1.18
C PHE A 293 -35.96 -42.97 0.12
N GLY A 294 -36.85 -43.05 -0.88
CA GLY A 294 -37.00 -42.06 -1.94
C GLY A 294 -37.39 -40.69 -1.39
N HIS A 295 -38.40 -40.62 -0.51
CA HIS A 295 -38.78 -39.37 0.16
C HIS A 295 -37.64 -38.79 0.99
N LYS A 296 -36.94 -39.62 1.76
CA LYS A 296 -35.80 -39.18 2.57
C LYS A 296 -34.66 -38.62 1.70
N GLN A 297 -34.34 -39.28 0.59
CA GLN A 297 -33.33 -38.79 -0.36
C GLN A 297 -33.74 -37.47 -1.01
N GLN A 298 -35.01 -37.30 -1.35
CA GLN A 298 -35.51 -36.04 -1.91
C GLN A 298 -35.37 -34.87 -0.92
N GLU A 299 -35.71 -35.08 0.35
CA GLU A 299 -35.56 -34.06 1.40
C GLU A 299 -34.08 -33.74 1.67
N GLU A 300 -33.22 -34.76 1.76
CA GLU A 300 -31.77 -34.58 1.92
C GLU A 300 -31.15 -33.82 0.73
N LEU A 301 -31.58 -34.10 -0.51
CA LEU A 301 -31.12 -33.40 -1.71
C LEU A 301 -31.50 -31.91 -1.67
N LEU A 302 -32.75 -31.58 -1.33
CA LEU A 302 -33.20 -30.20 -1.19
C LEU A 302 -32.41 -29.46 -0.11
N GLN A 303 -32.20 -30.09 1.05
CA GLN A 303 -31.43 -29.50 2.14
C GLN A 303 -29.97 -29.26 1.74
N ARG A 304 -29.33 -30.24 1.08
CA ARG A 304 -27.96 -30.12 0.56
C ARG A 304 -27.84 -29.02 -0.48
N GLN A 305 -28.80 -28.92 -1.40
CA GLN A 305 -28.83 -27.88 -2.42
C GLN A 305 -28.92 -26.49 -1.78
N GLN A 306 -29.78 -26.31 -0.78
CA GLN A 306 -29.92 -25.04 -0.07
C GLN A 306 -28.65 -24.65 0.70
N GLN A 307 -28.01 -25.60 1.38
CA GLN A 307 -26.73 -25.36 2.06
C GLN A 307 -25.62 -24.96 1.09
N LEU A 308 -25.57 -25.63 -0.06
CA LEU A 308 -24.55 -25.38 -1.09
C LEU A 308 -24.77 -24.00 -1.72
N GLN A 309 -26.01 -23.60 -1.95
CA GLN A 309 -26.37 -22.27 -2.43
C GLN A 309 -26.01 -21.18 -1.42
N GLN A 310 -26.31 -21.37 -0.13
CA GLN A 310 -25.92 -20.44 0.91
C GLN A 310 -24.39 -20.31 1.04
N ALA A 311 -23.66 -21.42 0.97
CA ALA A 311 -22.20 -21.41 0.98
C ALA A 311 -21.63 -20.68 -0.23
N HIS A 312 -22.24 -20.86 -1.41
CA HIS A 312 -21.85 -20.18 -2.64
C HIS A 312 -22.13 -18.67 -2.59
N ASP A 313 -23.30 -18.26 -2.09
CA ASP A 313 -23.63 -16.84 -1.88
C ASP A 313 -22.67 -16.16 -0.91
N ASN A 314 -22.30 -16.86 0.18
CA ASN A 314 -21.30 -16.38 1.12
C ASN A 314 -19.92 -16.25 0.47
N LEU A 315 -19.52 -17.21 -0.37
CA LEU A 315 -18.27 -17.15 -1.13
C LEU A 315 -18.25 -15.93 -2.07
N ILE A 316 -19.33 -15.73 -2.83
CA ILE A 316 -19.48 -14.58 -3.73
C ILE A 316 -19.41 -13.28 -2.94
N LYS A 317 -20.16 -13.17 -1.83
CA LYS A 317 -20.16 -11.98 -0.98
C LYS A 317 -18.77 -11.69 -0.41
N ASN A 318 -18.08 -12.70 0.12
CA ASN A 318 -16.73 -12.55 0.65
C ASN A 318 -15.73 -12.15 -0.44
N SER A 319 -15.81 -12.76 -1.62
CA SER A 319 -14.96 -12.38 -2.77
C SER A 319 -15.18 -10.91 -3.17
N LYS A 320 -16.43 -10.44 -3.17
CA LYS A 320 -16.75 -9.03 -3.45
C LYS A 320 -16.20 -8.09 -2.39
N HIS A 321 -16.28 -8.46 -1.11
CA HIS A 321 -15.67 -7.66 -0.03
C HIS A 321 -14.14 -7.59 -0.16
N ILE A 322 -13.49 -8.70 -0.55
CA ILE A 322 -12.04 -8.72 -0.80
C ILE A 322 -11.68 -7.78 -1.96
N LEU A 323 -12.45 -7.81 -3.05
CA LEU A 323 -12.23 -6.91 -4.20
C LEU A 323 -12.40 -5.44 -3.81
N GLN A 324 -13.43 -5.10 -3.05
CA GLN A 324 -13.62 -3.73 -2.53
C GLN A 324 -12.46 -3.31 -1.63
N ALA A 325 -11.98 -4.20 -0.75
CA ALA A 325 -10.83 -3.91 0.10
C ALA A 325 -9.55 -3.68 -0.72
N GLN A 326 -9.38 -4.43 -1.82
CA GLN A 326 -8.24 -4.29 -2.73
C GLN A 326 -8.29 -3.01 -3.55
N GLU A 327 -9.46 -2.64 -4.10
CA GLU A 327 -9.65 -1.36 -4.80
C GLU A 327 -9.39 -0.16 -3.86
N VAL A 328 -9.86 -0.26 -2.61
CA VAL A 328 -9.56 0.74 -1.57
C VAL A 328 -8.07 0.75 -1.23
N PHE A 329 -7.40 -0.40 -1.21
CA PHE A 329 -5.97 -0.49 -0.95
C PHE A 329 -5.15 0.16 -2.08
N GLU A 330 -5.45 -0.15 -3.34
CA GLU A 330 -4.83 0.49 -4.52
C GLU A 330 -5.04 2.01 -4.49
N SER A 331 -6.27 2.46 -4.23
CA SER A 331 -6.59 3.89 -4.07
C SER A 331 -5.83 4.54 -2.91
N LYS A 332 -5.68 3.85 -1.77
CA LYS A 332 -4.89 4.32 -0.63
C LYS A 332 -3.40 4.37 -0.93
N GLN A 333 -2.86 3.40 -1.66
CA GLN A 333 -1.46 3.39 -2.08
C GLN A 333 -1.20 4.56 -3.04
N ALA A 334 -2.06 4.76 -4.04
CA ALA A 334 -1.96 5.88 -4.97
C ALA A 334 -2.06 7.24 -4.26
N SER A 335 -3.02 7.40 -3.33
CA SER A 335 -3.16 8.63 -2.55
C SER A 335 -2.01 8.89 -1.58
N MET A 336 -1.39 7.84 -1.03
CA MET A 336 -0.17 7.96 -0.22
C MET A 336 1.01 8.47 -1.05
N PHE A 337 1.20 7.97 -2.28
CA PHE A 337 2.24 8.47 -3.18
C PHE A 337 2.01 9.94 -3.57
N ILE A 338 0.76 10.32 -3.84
CA ILE A 338 0.41 11.74 -4.08
C ILE A 338 0.69 12.61 -2.85
N ALA A 339 0.41 12.11 -1.64
CA ALA A 339 0.70 12.83 -0.41
C ALA A 339 2.21 12.98 -0.17
N LEU A 340 3.00 11.95 -0.47
CA LEU A 340 4.46 12.01 -0.44
C LEU A 340 5.01 13.03 -1.44
N ASP A 341 4.51 13.04 -2.66
CA ASP A 341 4.92 14.01 -3.68
C ASP A 341 4.57 15.44 -3.27
N LYS A 342 3.38 15.66 -2.69
CA LYS A 342 3.01 16.95 -2.08
C LYS A 342 3.91 17.34 -0.92
N LEU A 343 4.33 16.39 -0.07
CA LEU A 343 5.27 16.64 1.01
C LEU A 343 6.63 17.07 0.47
N PHE A 344 7.13 16.41 -0.57
CA PHE A 344 8.38 16.79 -1.24
C PHE A 344 8.27 18.16 -1.91
N ALA A 345 7.16 18.46 -2.58
CA ALA A 345 6.91 19.77 -3.16
C ALA A 345 6.86 20.87 -2.10
N LEU A 346 6.20 20.60 -0.95
CA LEU A 346 6.15 21.52 0.19
C LEU A 346 7.54 21.74 0.79
N HIS A 347 8.32 20.67 0.97
CA HIS A 347 9.68 20.75 1.50
C HIS A 347 10.59 21.58 0.58
N ASN A 348 10.50 21.37 -0.73
CA ASN A 348 11.25 22.14 -1.73
C ASN A 348 10.83 23.62 -1.75
N ALA A 349 9.53 23.91 -1.62
CA ALA A 349 9.03 25.28 -1.50
C ALA A 349 9.55 25.96 -0.23
N MET A 350 9.53 25.26 0.91
CA MET A 350 10.04 25.76 2.19
C MET A 350 11.55 26.03 2.14
N LEU A 351 12.34 25.17 1.50
CA LEU A 351 13.78 25.38 1.30
C LEU A 351 14.05 26.60 0.42
N LEU A 352 13.24 26.83 -0.62
CA LEU A 352 13.35 28.00 -1.49
C LEU A 352 13.07 29.30 -0.72
N GLU A 353 12.01 29.33 0.10
CA GLU A 353 11.67 30.47 0.96
C GLU A 353 12.76 30.75 2.01
N SER A 354 13.35 29.72 2.59
CA SER A 354 14.49 29.89 3.51
C SER A 354 15.69 30.54 2.81
N ARG A 355 15.97 30.15 1.56
CA ARG A 355 17.15 30.66 0.82
C ARG A 355 16.96 32.10 0.36
N SER A 356 15.75 32.51 -0.01
CA SER A 356 15.44 33.89 -0.38
C SER A 356 15.59 34.85 0.82
N ILE A 357 15.16 34.44 2.03
CA ILE A 357 15.33 35.22 3.26
C ILE A 357 16.82 35.44 3.57
N LYS A 358 17.65 34.39 3.46
CA LYS A 358 19.10 34.50 3.69
C LYS A 358 19.76 35.45 2.69
N ALA A 359 19.39 35.39 1.41
CA ALA A 359 19.91 36.31 0.39
C ALA A 359 19.53 37.76 0.71
N PHE A 360 18.26 38.02 1.06
CA PHE A 360 17.80 39.36 1.42
C PHE A 360 18.62 39.99 2.56
N VAL A 361 18.92 39.23 3.62
CA VAL A 361 19.74 39.72 4.74
C VAL A 361 21.17 40.05 4.31
N ILE A 362 21.81 39.20 3.50
CA ILE A 362 23.19 39.43 3.01
C ILE A 362 23.27 40.69 2.15
N TYR A 363 22.32 40.88 1.23
CA TYR A 363 22.29 42.05 0.36
C TYR A 363 21.98 43.34 1.11
N SER A 364 21.09 43.30 2.11
CA SER A 364 20.82 44.42 3.00
C SER A 364 22.08 44.88 3.76
N LEU A 365 22.82 43.93 4.34
CA LEU A 365 24.11 44.22 4.98
C LEU A 365 25.14 44.77 3.99
N SER A 366 25.17 44.25 2.76
CA SER A 366 26.08 44.71 1.71
C SER A 366 25.81 46.16 1.30
N ILE A 367 24.54 46.59 1.23
CA ILE A 367 24.15 47.99 0.99
C ILE A 367 24.71 48.91 2.09
N PHE A 368 24.58 48.48 3.35
CA PHE A 368 25.10 49.23 4.50
C PHE A 368 26.63 49.34 4.45
N ILE A 369 27.32 48.25 4.13
CA ILE A 369 28.78 48.22 3.99
C ILE A 369 29.23 49.16 2.86
N ILE A 370 28.59 49.11 1.69
CA ILE A 370 28.89 50.02 0.57
C ILE A 370 28.65 51.48 0.97
N TYR A 371 27.56 51.76 1.69
CA TYR A 371 27.27 53.11 2.20
C TYR A 371 28.37 53.61 3.14
N MET A 372 28.81 52.77 4.08
CA MET A 372 29.89 53.09 5.02
C MET A 372 31.21 53.37 4.29
N PHE A 373 31.63 52.50 3.37
CA PHE A 373 32.89 52.69 2.62
C PHE A 373 32.85 53.88 1.66
N THR A 374 31.69 54.17 1.07
CA THR A 374 31.55 55.30 0.14
C THR A 374 31.21 56.62 0.82
N SER A 375 31.11 56.68 2.16
CA SER A 375 30.81 57.90 2.93
C SER A 375 31.91 58.97 2.82
N THR A 376 33.15 58.54 2.59
CA THR A 376 34.30 59.41 2.41
C THR A 376 34.24 60.17 1.08
N LYS A 377 34.58 61.48 1.08
CA LYS A 377 34.59 62.34 -0.12
C LYS A 377 35.37 61.74 -1.30
N GLN A 378 36.37 60.91 -1.02
CA GLN A 378 37.24 60.26 -2.00
C GLN A 378 36.53 59.24 -2.90
N THR A 379 35.45 58.62 -2.40
CA THR A 379 34.80 57.45 -3.02
C THR A 379 33.34 57.71 -3.41
N PHE A 380 32.89 58.97 -3.30
CA PHE A 380 31.49 59.35 -3.49
C PHE A 380 30.98 59.12 -4.92
N ALA A 381 31.80 59.39 -5.93
CA ALA A 381 31.44 59.26 -7.35
C ALA A 381 31.14 57.81 -7.77
N VAL A 382 31.69 56.81 -7.05
CA VAL A 382 31.56 55.38 -7.40
C VAL A 382 30.33 54.73 -6.75
N ARG A 383 29.70 55.39 -5.79
CA ARG A 383 28.51 54.89 -5.06
C ARG A 383 27.34 54.44 -5.96
N PRO A 384 26.85 55.23 -6.94
CA PRO A 384 25.73 54.79 -7.78
C PRO A 384 26.08 53.57 -8.64
N TRP A 385 27.31 53.48 -9.12
CA TRP A 385 27.79 52.35 -9.93
C TRP A 385 27.85 51.05 -9.11
N LEU A 386 28.29 51.12 -7.86
CA LEU A 386 28.27 49.97 -6.94
C LEU A 386 26.84 49.50 -6.64
N TYR A 387 25.89 50.41 -6.40
CA TYR A 387 24.50 50.02 -6.17
C TYR A 387 23.83 49.41 -7.41
N ILE A 388 24.11 49.93 -8.60
CA ILE A 388 23.63 49.33 -9.85
C ILE A 388 24.18 47.91 -10.00
N GLY A 389 25.48 47.71 -9.75
CA GLY A 389 26.10 46.38 -9.78
C GLY A 389 25.46 45.41 -8.79
N LEU A 390 25.20 45.84 -7.56
CA LEU A 390 24.53 45.04 -6.52
C LEU A 390 23.10 44.63 -6.92
N CYS A 391 22.34 45.53 -7.55
CA CYS A 391 20.99 45.24 -8.03
C CYS A 391 20.98 44.22 -9.18
N VAL A 392 21.96 44.31 -10.09
CA VAL A 392 22.12 43.33 -11.18
C VAL A 392 22.47 41.96 -10.62
N THR A 393 23.41 41.87 -9.67
CA THR A 393 23.79 40.58 -9.06
C THR A 393 22.65 39.94 -8.27
N PHE A 394 21.88 40.75 -7.53
CA PHE A 394 20.69 40.28 -6.82
C PHE A 394 19.64 39.72 -7.80
N SER A 395 19.42 40.40 -8.92
CA SER A 395 18.45 39.97 -9.94
C SER A 395 18.88 38.67 -10.62
N VAL A 396 20.18 38.53 -10.93
CA VAL A 396 20.74 37.28 -11.49
C VAL A 396 20.60 36.14 -10.50
N GLU A 397 20.93 36.35 -9.22
CA GLU A 397 20.74 35.33 -8.19
C GLU A 397 19.28 34.93 -7.98
N PHE A 398 18.36 35.90 -7.96
CA PHE A 398 16.94 35.63 -7.81
C PHE A 398 16.39 34.83 -9.00
N SER A 399 16.87 35.11 -10.21
CA SER A 399 16.54 34.32 -11.41
C SER A 399 17.09 32.90 -11.34
N ILE A 400 18.35 32.71 -10.89
CA ILE A 400 18.93 31.37 -10.67
C ILE A 400 18.16 30.61 -9.59
N LEU A 401 17.71 31.29 -8.54
CA LEU A 401 16.90 30.73 -7.46
C LEU A 401 15.54 30.21 -7.94
N ARG A 402 14.86 30.99 -8.78
CA ARG A 402 13.47 30.72 -9.19
C ARG A 402 13.34 29.83 -10.42
N PHE A 403 14.26 29.95 -11.37
CA PHE A 403 14.13 29.30 -12.69
C PHE A 403 15.14 28.18 -12.94
N ALA A 404 16.24 28.08 -12.18
CA ALA A 404 17.23 27.04 -12.43
C ALA A 404 16.83 25.70 -11.78
N THR A 405 16.49 24.71 -12.61
CA THR A 405 16.24 23.30 -12.24
C THR A 405 17.52 22.47 -12.14
N TYR A 406 18.64 23.08 -11.78
CA TYR A 406 19.91 22.38 -11.57
C TYR A 406 19.99 21.76 -10.17
N SER A 407 20.85 20.77 -9.99
CA SER A 407 21.13 20.17 -8.68
C SER A 407 21.54 21.24 -7.66
N ILE A 408 21.15 21.03 -6.39
CA ILE A 408 21.34 21.99 -5.29
C ILE A 408 22.81 22.42 -5.16
N GLU A 409 23.74 21.51 -5.43
CA GLU A 409 25.18 21.73 -5.38
C GLU A 409 25.66 22.71 -6.47
N GLN A 410 25.20 22.51 -7.71
CA GLN A 410 25.59 23.34 -8.85
C GLN A 410 24.97 24.74 -8.77
N GLN A 411 23.77 24.85 -8.21
CA GLN A 411 23.11 26.12 -7.95
C GLN A 411 23.85 26.94 -6.88
N THR A 412 24.32 26.27 -5.82
CA THR A 412 25.10 26.91 -4.74
C THR A 412 26.47 27.38 -5.24
N TRP A 413 27.14 26.55 -6.04
CA TRP A 413 28.41 26.91 -6.67
C TRP A 413 28.26 28.13 -7.58
N SER A 414 27.23 28.15 -8.45
CA SER A 414 26.97 29.26 -9.38
C SER A 414 26.70 30.58 -8.65
N ILE A 415 25.89 30.55 -7.59
CA ILE A 415 25.59 31.74 -6.77
C ILE A 415 26.87 32.29 -6.12
N ASN A 416 27.72 31.42 -5.56
CA ASN A 416 28.94 31.86 -4.90
C ASN A 416 29.95 32.48 -5.88
N MET A 417 30.01 31.96 -7.11
CA MET A 417 30.84 32.52 -8.18
C MET A 417 30.37 33.93 -8.57
N VAL A 418 29.06 34.14 -8.75
CA VAL A 418 28.50 35.47 -9.07
C VAL A 418 28.83 36.48 -7.96
N ARG A 419 28.69 36.10 -6.69
CA ARG A 419 29.04 36.95 -5.54
C ARG A 419 30.53 37.30 -5.50
N SER A 420 31.40 36.32 -5.75
CA SER A 420 32.85 36.52 -5.74
C SER A 420 33.31 37.48 -6.83
N VAL A 421 32.78 37.33 -8.05
CA VAL A 421 33.11 38.24 -9.18
C VAL A 421 32.72 39.68 -8.84
N TYR A 422 31.52 39.89 -8.28
CA TYR A 422 31.08 41.22 -7.88
C TYR A 422 31.94 41.82 -6.76
N ALA A 423 32.35 41.01 -5.76
CA ALA A 423 33.23 41.46 -4.69
C ALA A 423 34.60 41.92 -5.24
N VAL A 424 35.15 41.23 -6.24
CA VAL A 424 36.42 41.61 -6.88
C VAL A 424 36.26 42.90 -7.69
N VAL A 425 35.21 43.00 -8.51
CA VAL A 425 34.95 44.21 -9.31
C VAL A 425 34.72 45.43 -8.42
N SER A 426 33.97 45.30 -7.34
CA SER A 426 33.71 46.40 -6.40
C SER A 426 34.98 46.85 -5.67
N LEU A 427 35.86 45.93 -5.27
CA LEU A 427 37.17 46.27 -4.70
C LEU A 427 38.05 47.04 -5.71
N ILE A 428 38.14 46.56 -6.95
CA ILE A 428 38.91 47.24 -8.00
C ILE A 428 38.38 48.66 -8.24
N GLN A 429 37.06 48.83 -8.31
CA GLN A 429 36.43 50.14 -8.48
C GLN A 429 36.72 51.09 -7.30
N LEU A 430 36.71 50.58 -6.06
CA LEU A 430 37.06 51.38 -4.88
C LEU A 430 38.54 51.77 -4.87
N PHE A 431 39.45 50.84 -5.18
CA PHE A 431 40.89 51.14 -5.28
C PHE A 431 41.20 52.14 -6.39
N TYR A 432 40.55 52.01 -7.55
CA TYR A 432 40.67 52.96 -8.65
C TYR A 432 40.19 54.36 -8.26
N ALA A 433 39.07 54.46 -7.53
CA ALA A 433 38.55 55.73 -7.03
C ALA A 433 39.52 56.40 -6.05
N VAL A 434 40.12 55.62 -5.14
CA VAL A 434 41.11 56.11 -4.18
C VAL A 434 42.39 56.57 -4.88
N TYR A 435 42.87 55.84 -5.89
CA TYR A 435 44.08 56.20 -6.63
C TYR A 435 43.88 57.44 -7.52
N THR A 436 42.72 57.57 -8.16
CA THR A 436 42.40 58.68 -9.07
C THR A 436 41.92 59.93 -8.31
N TYR A 437 41.80 59.85 -6.98
CA TYR A 437 41.38 60.98 -6.16
C TYR A 437 42.49 62.04 -6.10
N LYS A 438 42.26 63.14 -6.81
CA LYS A 438 43.07 64.36 -6.74
C LYS A 438 42.38 65.34 -5.80
N ASP A 439 43.09 65.78 -4.76
CA ASP A 439 42.53 66.70 -3.76
C ASP A 439 42.45 68.12 -4.33
N TYR A 440 41.30 68.45 -4.94
CA TYR A 440 41.06 69.74 -5.57
C TYR A 440 40.97 70.89 -4.55
N ASP A 441 40.58 70.61 -3.30
CA ASP A 441 40.49 71.64 -2.24
C ASP A 441 41.90 72.09 -1.82
N VAL A 442 42.83 71.13 -1.66
CA VAL A 442 44.24 71.43 -1.35
C VAL A 442 44.93 72.14 -2.54
N LEU A 443 44.65 71.72 -3.77
CA LEU A 443 45.22 72.36 -4.96
C LEU A 443 44.71 73.79 -5.14
N ASN A 444 43.41 74.04 -4.93
CA ASN A 444 42.81 75.36 -5.02
C ASN A 444 43.32 76.28 -3.89
N HIS A 445 43.45 75.78 -2.67
CA HIS A 445 44.04 76.56 -1.58
C HIS A 445 45.49 76.95 -1.87
N LYS A 446 46.28 76.03 -2.46
CA LYS A 446 47.66 76.28 -2.90
C LYS A 446 47.74 77.32 -4.04
N LEU A 447 46.77 77.30 -4.96
CA LEU A 447 46.64 78.29 -6.03
C LEU A 447 46.28 79.68 -5.47
N LEU A 448 45.38 79.74 -4.50
CA LEU A 448 45.00 80.97 -3.79
C LEU A 448 46.16 81.54 -2.97
N THR A 449 46.94 80.71 -2.28
CA THR A 449 48.14 81.18 -1.56
C THR A 449 49.20 81.67 -2.54
N MET A 450 49.41 80.97 -3.66
CA MET A 450 50.34 81.41 -4.71
C MET A 450 49.90 82.76 -5.32
N LEU A 451 48.60 82.96 -5.55
CA LEU A 451 48.05 84.23 -6.02
C LEU A 451 48.23 85.36 -5.00
N ILE A 452 47.95 85.10 -3.72
CA ILE A 452 48.14 86.06 -2.62
C ILE A 452 49.62 86.44 -2.48
N ASP A 453 50.54 85.47 -2.53
CA ASP A 453 51.98 85.74 -2.47
C ASP A 453 52.48 86.52 -3.69
N LYS A 454 51.95 86.23 -4.88
CA LYS A 454 52.26 86.97 -6.11
C LYS A 454 51.74 88.40 -6.06
N VAL A 455 50.54 88.63 -5.53
CA VAL A 455 49.98 89.97 -5.32
C VAL A 455 50.79 90.73 -4.27
N ASN A 456 51.14 90.12 -3.14
CA ASN A 456 51.99 90.73 -2.12
C ASN A 456 53.41 91.07 -2.65
N TRP A 457 53.97 90.24 -3.53
CA TRP A 457 55.25 90.53 -4.20
C TRP A 457 55.16 91.76 -5.12
N MET A 458 54.07 91.88 -5.89
CA MET A 458 53.83 93.05 -6.74
C MET A 458 53.58 94.32 -5.93
N GLU A 459 52.87 94.24 -4.80
CA GLU A 459 52.65 95.37 -3.90
C GLU A 459 53.94 95.82 -3.21
N LYS A 460 54.80 94.87 -2.82
CA LYS A 460 56.15 95.16 -2.30
C LYS A 460 57.05 95.81 -3.35
N ASN A 461 57.01 95.35 -4.61
CA ASN A 461 57.75 95.98 -5.71
C ASN A 461 57.20 97.37 -6.04
N ARG A 462 55.88 97.56 -5.97
CA ARG A 462 55.25 98.88 -6.09
C ARG A 462 55.73 99.81 -4.98
N ASN A 463 55.77 99.38 -3.72
CA ASN A 463 56.30 100.19 -2.62
C ASN A 463 57.82 100.45 -2.70
N LEU A 464 58.58 99.59 -3.39
CA LEU A 464 60.00 99.80 -3.68
C LEU A 464 60.23 100.81 -4.84
N SER A 465 59.21 101.01 -5.69
CA SER A 465 59.22 101.98 -6.79
C SER A 465 58.98 103.43 -6.37
N TRP A 466 58.52 103.68 -5.14
CA TRP A 466 58.25 105.04 -4.61
C TRP A 466 59.45 105.64 -3.85
N GLN A 467 60.68 105.18 -4.12
CA GLN A 467 61.89 105.65 -3.44
C GLN A 467 62.97 106.16 -4.41
N THR A 468 62.56 106.62 -5.59
CA THR A 468 63.42 107.43 -6.46
C THR A 468 62.53 108.48 -7.12
N ASP A 469 62.90 109.73 -6.91
CA ASP A 469 62.12 110.94 -7.13
C ASP A 469 61.83 111.27 -8.60
N ASP A 470 60.81 112.13 -8.76
CA ASP A 470 60.45 113.02 -9.87
C ASP A 470 59.55 112.49 -11.02
N ASP A 471 58.25 112.77 -10.84
CA ASP A 471 57.26 113.36 -11.76
C ASP A 471 57.31 113.03 -13.26
N GLU A 472 56.36 112.22 -13.74
CA GLU A 472 55.35 112.59 -14.76
C GLU A 472 54.34 111.44 -14.97
N ASP A 473 53.06 111.80 -15.04
CA ASP A 473 51.90 110.92 -15.16
C ASP A 473 51.95 110.05 -16.45
N ASP A 474 51.69 108.74 -16.32
CA ASP A 474 50.77 108.06 -17.25
C ASP A 474 50.33 106.69 -16.74
N ASP A 475 49.00 106.52 -16.74
CA ASP A 475 48.24 105.39 -16.25
C ASP A 475 48.61 104.07 -16.94
N ILE A 476 49.20 103.14 -16.18
CA ILE A 476 49.53 101.79 -16.66
C ILE A 476 48.25 100.95 -16.79
N ILE A 477 47.98 100.61 -18.05
CA ILE A 477 46.89 99.83 -18.62
C ILE A 477 46.79 98.42 -17.98
N TRP A 478 45.73 98.20 -17.20
CA TRP A 478 45.38 96.90 -16.56
C TRP A 478 44.83 95.82 -17.50
N SER A 479 44.62 96.12 -18.79
CA SER A 479 43.95 95.20 -19.72
C SER A 479 44.86 94.22 -20.47
N LYS A 480 46.18 94.20 -20.20
CA LYS A 480 47.13 93.31 -20.91
C LYS A 480 47.46 91.99 -20.19
N TRP A 481 46.83 91.72 -19.04
CA TRP A 481 47.14 90.52 -18.22
C TRP A 481 46.17 89.34 -18.40
N ILE A 482 45.10 89.51 -19.18
CA ILE A 482 44.06 88.48 -19.35
C ILE A 482 44.19 87.64 -20.62
N ASP A 483 44.94 88.08 -21.64
CA ASP A 483 44.94 87.43 -22.96
C ASP A 483 46.26 86.76 -23.40
N THR A 484 47.13 86.37 -22.46
CA THR A 484 48.34 85.59 -22.81
C THR A 484 48.61 84.46 -21.82
N ASP A 485 47.76 83.44 -21.82
CA ASP A 485 48.19 82.02 -21.87
C ASP A 485 46.98 81.07 -21.99
N ILE A 486 46.40 80.98 -23.20
CA ILE A 486 45.70 79.76 -23.63
C ILE A 486 46.13 79.52 -25.08
N THR A 487 47.24 78.81 -25.25
CA THR A 487 47.59 78.23 -26.55
C THR A 487 46.99 76.83 -26.62
N GLU A 488 46.20 76.59 -27.66
CA GLU A 488 45.61 75.31 -28.04
C GLU A 488 46.70 74.25 -28.35
N ASP A 489 46.48 73.00 -27.94
CA ASP A 489 46.88 71.85 -28.75
C ASP A 489 45.83 70.72 -28.71
N LEU A 490 45.19 70.59 -29.86
CA LEU A 490 44.49 69.49 -30.54
C LEU A 490 44.30 68.11 -29.86
N GLY A 491 43.07 67.59 -30.00
CA GLY A 491 42.88 66.15 -30.25
C GLY A 491 41.46 65.57 -30.11
N LYS A 492 40.73 65.46 -31.25
CA LYS A 492 39.57 64.55 -31.56
C LYS A 492 38.24 64.84 -30.81
N SER A 493 37.04 64.69 -31.35
CA SER A 493 36.49 64.21 -32.64
C SER A 493 34.96 64.31 -32.55
N GLU A 494 34.32 64.90 -33.57
CA GLU A 494 33.15 64.36 -34.26
C GLU A 494 31.77 64.36 -33.54
N ASP A 495 30.85 65.21 -34.02
CA ASP A 495 29.42 65.23 -33.68
C ASP A 495 28.60 65.25 -34.99
N PRO A 496 27.62 64.33 -35.19
CA PRO A 496 26.66 64.41 -36.29
C PRO A 496 25.27 64.87 -35.83
N ASP A 497 24.84 65.96 -36.47
CA ASP A 497 23.54 66.28 -37.06
C ASP A 497 22.21 65.81 -36.41
N TYR A 498 21.35 66.80 -36.12
CA TYR A 498 20.01 66.63 -35.54
C TYR A 498 18.95 66.88 -36.62
N SER A 499 18.30 65.82 -37.11
CA SER A 499 17.18 65.93 -38.05
C SER A 499 15.83 66.04 -37.32
N LEU A 500 15.12 67.15 -37.55
CA LEU A 500 13.69 67.33 -37.21
C LEU A 500 12.81 66.65 -38.26
N ARG A 501 11.76 65.94 -37.81
CA ARG A 501 10.66 65.47 -38.67
C ARG A 501 9.30 65.85 -38.06
N GLU A 502 8.45 66.34 -38.95
CA GLU A 502 7.14 66.98 -38.80
C GLU A 502 5.96 65.98 -38.79
N GLU A 503 4.75 66.52 -38.59
CA GLU A 503 3.38 65.97 -38.68
C GLU A 503 2.76 65.50 -37.35
N VAL A 504 1.85 66.26 -36.73
CA VAL A 504 0.42 66.53 -37.07
C VAL A 504 -0.46 65.29 -36.90
N GLY A 505 -1.45 65.41 -36.02
CA GLY A 505 -2.51 64.43 -35.82
C GLY A 505 -3.34 64.74 -34.58
N GLU A 506 -4.32 65.62 -34.73
CA GLU A 506 -5.39 65.87 -33.78
C GLU A 506 -6.18 64.58 -33.50
N ASN A 507 -6.68 64.40 -32.27
CA ASN A 507 -8.06 63.99 -31.99
C ASN A 507 -8.36 64.02 -30.48
N SER A 508 -9.35 64.83 -30.15
CA SER A 508 -9.95 65.02 -28.83
C SER A 508 -10.98 63.92 -28.52
N ILE A 509 -10.95 63.31 -27.33
CA ILE A 509 -12.16 62.78 -26.68
C ILE A 509 -12.14 63.11 -25.18
N THR A 510 -13.21 63.81 -24.82
CA THR A 510 -13.72 64.29 -23.54
C THR A 510 -13.81 63.22 -22.45
N THR A 511 -13.47 63.56 -21.19
CA THR A 511 -14.42 63.42 -20.06
C THR A 511 -13.93 64.08 -18.78
N SER A 512 -14.88 64.79 -18.16
CA SER A 512 -14.85 65.65 -16.99
C SER A 512 -14.01 65.20 -15.79
N SER A 513 -13.17 66.12 -15.33
CA SER A 513 -12.57 66.16 -13.99
C SER A 513 -13.64 66.45 -12.93
N ASN A 514 -13.87 65.50 -12.02
CA ASN A 514 -14.48 65.79 -10.72
C ASN A 514 -13.38 66.12 -9.68
N ALA A 515 -13.63 67.22 -8.99
CA ALA A 515 -12.77 67.89 -8.03
C ALA A 515 -12.25 67.02 -6.87
N ARG A 516 -11.00 67.26 -6.43
CA ARG A 516 -10.71 67.70 -5.04
C ARG A 516 -9.24 68.06 -4.81
N ARG A 517 -9.04 69.38 -4.67
CA ARG A 517 -8.17 70.15 -3.77
C ARG A 517 -6.88 69.52 -3.24
N TYR A 518 -5.79 70.20 -3.61
CA TYR A 518 -4.55 70.37 -2.85
C TYR A 518 -4.80 70.92 -1.43
N ASN A 519 -4.01 70.45 -0.47
CA ASN A 519 -3.66 71.16 0.75
C ASN A 519 -2.18 70.90 1.06
N LEU A 520 -1.31 71.81 0.64
CA LEU A 520 0.01 72.00 1.23
C LEU A 520 -0.11 73.20 2.17
N ARG A 521 0.07 72.96 3.48
CA ARG A 521 0.23 74.04 4.46
C ARG A 521 1.72 74.33 4.62
N HIS A 522 2.05 75.61 4.52
CA HIS A 522 3.38 76.18 4.75
C HIS A 522 3.74 76.12 6.25
N ARG A 523 5.03 75.90 6.52
CA ARG A 523 5.68 75.86 7.84
C ARG A 523 5.26 77.01 8.77
N HIS A 524 5.09 76.67 10.05
CA HIS A 524 5.94 77.26 11.08
C HIS A 524 6.57 76.16 11.93
#